data_AF-A0A2U3LX17-F1
#
_entry.id   AF-A0A2U3LX17-F1
#
_cell.length_a   1.000
_cell.length_b   1.000
_cell.length_c   1.000
_cell.angle_alpha   90.00
_cell.angle_beta   90.00
_cell.angle_gamma   90.00
#
_symmetry.space_group_name_H-M   'P 1'
#
loop_
_entity.id
_entity.type
_entity.pdbx_description
1 polymer ?
#
loop_
_entity_poly.entity_id
_entity_poly.type
_entity_poly.pdbx_seq_one_letter_code
_entity_poly.pdbx_strand_id
1 'polypeptide(L)'
;MASSVDSTLGQFESAVEAVIAGDLPTLERLLHENPDLARARSTRSHGATLLHYVAANGVEEYRQKTPGNAVDVAKMLLDAGAEPDALACMYGGQHTTMSMLVSSCHPAKAGVQVAVVETLLDFGAAVEPRGSGDWASPLMTALAFGYRDAAEALVRRGARADTLAAAAGLGHLDDARQLLAAAGSEDRHRALALAAQHGHVEIVRLLLDAGEDPSRYNPKGNHGHSTPLHQSAFGGHDLVVRLLVERGARLDIKDTAYQGTPLGWAEHGGRKEIAEYLREQGGRERSGGREEA
;
A
#
# COMPACT_ATOMS: atom_id res chain seq x y z
N MET A 1 -44.88 4.19 -5.36
CA MET A 1 -43.64 4.73 -4.76
C MET A 1 -42.56 3.68 -4.50
N ALA A 2 -42.85 2.36 -4.59
CA ALA A 2 -41.82 1.31 -4.50
C ALA A 2 -40.99 1.12 -5.79
N SER A 3 -41.46 1.58 -6.95
CA SER A 3 -40.81 1.30 -8.25
C SER A 3 -39.63 2.20 -8.63
N SER A 4 -39.51 3.41 -8.06
CA SER A 4 -38.46 4.37 -8.42
C SER A 4 -37.18 4.23 -7.57
N VAL A 5 -37.31 3.75 -6.34
CA VAL A 5 -36.17 3.47 -5.45
C VAL A 5 -35.46 2.19 -5.89
N ASP A 6 -36.24 1.17 -6.28
CA ASP A 6 -35.73 -0.10 -6.79
C ASP A 6 -35.01 0.07 -8.14
N SER A 7 -35.51 0.98 -9.01
CA SER A 7 -34.84 1.31 -10.27
C SER A 7 -33.51 2.04 -10.07
N THR A 8 -33.42 2.94 -9.07
CA THR A 8 -32.19 3.70 -8.79
C THR A 8 -31.11 2.81 -8.19
N LEU A 9 -31.48 1.90 -7.29
CA LEU A 9 -30.57 0.89 -6.74
C LEU A 9 -30.05 -0.05 -7.82
N GLY A 10 -30.95 -0.56 -8.67
CA GLY A 10 -30.58 -1.42 -9.81
C GLY A 10 -29.66 -0.72 -10.82
N GLN A 11 -29.87 0.57 -11.07
CA GLN A 11 -28.99 1.39 -11.91
C GLN A 11 -27.59 1.55 -11.31
N PHE A 12 -27.49 1.82 -10.00
CA PHE A 12 -26.19 1.94 -9.34
C PHE A 12 -25.40 0.62 -9.40
N GLU A 13 -26.03 -0.50 -9.08
CA GLU A 13 -25.39 -1.81 -9.14
C GLU A 13 -24.97 -2.17 -10.58
N SER A 14 -25.77 -1.82 -11.59
CA SER A 14 -25.40 -1.98 -13.00
C SER A 14 -24.20 -1.12 -13.39
N ALA A 15 -24.12 0.11 -12.86
CA ALA A 15 -22.99 1.00 -13.10
C ALA A 15 -21.71 0.49 -12.40
N VAL A 16 -21.83 -0.11 -11.21
CA VAL A 16 -20.71 -0.80 -10.53
C VAL A 16 -20.17 -1.94 -11.40
N GLU A 17 -21.03 -2.80 -11.93
CA GLU A 17 -20.60 -3.87 -12.84
C GLU A 17 -19.92 -3.33 -14.10
N ALA A 18 -20.45 -2.25 -14.68
CA ALA A 18 -19.83 -1.60 -15.83
C ALA A 18 -18.43 -1.04 -15.50
N VAL A 19 -18.25 -0.43 -14.32
CA VAL A 19 -16.94 0.06 -13.83
C VAL A 19 -15.94 -1.07 -13.68
N ILE A 20 -16.33 -2.20 -13.09
CA ILE A 20 -15.43 -3.34 -12.82
C ILE A 20 -15.11 -4.10 -14.11
N ALA A 21 -16.07 -4.19 -15.03
CA ALA A 21 -15.89 -4.82 -16.34
C ALA A 21 -15.10 -3.94 -17.32
N GLY A 22 -15.04 -2.62 -17.09
CA GLY A 22 -14.51 -1.66 -18.06
C GLY A 22 -15.46 -1.40 -19.23
N ASP A 23 -16.77 -1.60 -19.03
CA ASP A 23 -17.82 -1.42 -20.04
C ASP A 23 -18.22 0.06 -20.14
N LEU A 24 -17.41 0.82 -20.88
CA LEU A 24 -17.63 2.25 -21.12
C LEU A 24 -18.98 2.54 -21.80
N PRO A 25 -19.42 1.81 -22.85
CA PRO A 25 -20.73 2.06 -23.46
C PRO A 25 -21.90 1.94 -22.48
N THR A 26 -21.90 0.91 -21.63
CA THR A 26 -22.96 0.75 -20.62
C THR A 26 -22.88 1.85 -19.56
N LEU A 27 -21.68 2.18 -19.09
CA LEU A 27 -21.47 3.22 -18.09
C LEU A 27 -21.91 4.60 -18.61
N GLU A 28 -21.54 4.95 -19.83
CA GLU A 28 -21.92 6.21 -20.50
C GLU A 28 -23.44 6.34 -20.61
N ARG A 29 -24.11 5.28 -21.09
CA ARG A 29 -25.58 5.25 -21.18
C ARG A 29 -26.24 5.45 -19.82
N LEU A 30 -25.77 4.77 -18.78
CA LEU A 30 -26.33 4.88 -17.42
C LEU A 30 -26.13 6.29 -16.84
N LEU A 31 -24.95 6.89 -17.02
CA LEU A 31 -24.68 8.26 -16.58
C LEU A 31 -25.49 9.31 -17.36
N HIS A 32 -25.76 9.07 -18.65
CA HIS A 32 -26.63 9.94 -19.44
C HIS A 32 -28.10 9.86 -18.99
N GLU A 33 -28.59 8.65 -18.72
CA GLU A 33 -29.96 8.42 -18.23
C GLU A 33 -30.16 8.94 -16.80
N ASN A 34 -29.13 8.86 -15.97
CA ASN A 34 -29.16 9.30 -14.57
C ASN A 34 -27.80 9.91 -14.14
N PRO A 35 -27.60 11.23 -14.36
CA PRO A 35 -26.36 11.92 -14.03
C PRO A 35 -25.99 11.89 -12.55
N ASP A 36 -26.97 11.75 -11.66
CA ASP A 36 -26.73 11.69 -10.22
C ASP A 36 -25.97 10.42 -9.80
N LEU A 37 -25.91 9.39 -10.66
CA LEU A 37 -25.13 8.17 -10.41
C LEU A 37 -23.64 8.44 -10.15
N ALA A 38 -23.07 9.49 -10.75
CA ALA A 38 -21.66 9.86 -10.54
C ALA A 38 -21.35 10.20 -9.07
N ARG A 39 -22.34 10.72 -8.34
CA ARG A 39 -22.24 11.07 -6.90
C ARG A 39 -23.02 10.13 -5.99
N ALA A 40 -23.78 9.20 -6.58
CA ALA A 40 -24.52 8.21 -5.82
C ALA A 40 -23.59 7.33 -4.98
N ARG A 41 -24.16 6.79 -3.91
CA ARG A 41 -23.46 5.96 -2.95
C ARG A 41 -24.15 4.61 -2.86
N SER A 42 -23.35 3.57 -2.69
CA SER A 42 -23.86 2.25 -2.34
C SER A 42 -24.70 2.33 -1.06
N THR A 43 -25.83 1.64 -1.06
CA THR A 43 -26.71 1.51 0.12
C THR A 43 -26.15 0.51 1.14
N ARG A 44 -25.04 -0.17 0.79
CA ARG A 44 -24.31 -1.07 1.68
C ARG A 44 -23.54 -0.27 2.74
N SER A 45 -23.03 -0.98 3.74
CA SER A 45 -22.37 -0.41 4.93
C SER A 45 -21.21 0.55 4.64
N HIS A 46 -20.56 0.41 3.47
CA HIS A 46 -19.42 1.23 3.12
C HIS A 46 -19.75 2.59 2.48
N GLY A 47 -20.95 2.78 1.93
CA GLY A 47 -21.33 4.08 1.32
C GLY A 47 -20.42 4.53 0.17
N ALA A 48 -19.82 3.58 -0.56
CA ALA A 48 -18.85 3.87 -1.62
C ALA A 48 -19.52 4.44 -2.88
N THR A 49 -18.84 5.36 -3.55
CA THR A 49 -19.23 5.88 -4.88
C THR A 49 -18.66 4.98 -5.99
N LEU A 50 -19.12 5.17 -7.23
CA LEU A 50 -18.58 4.46 -8.40
C LEU A 50 -17.06 4.64 -8.55
N LEU A 51 -16.54 5.82 -8.21
CA LEU A 51 -15.11 6.11 -8.31
C LEU A 51 -14.27 5.26 -7.34
N HIS A 52 -14.80 4.91 -6.17
CA HIS A 52 -14.11 4.01 -5.23
C HIS A 52 -13.95 2.59 -5.79
N TYR A 53 -14.88 2.13 -6.64
CA TYR A 53 -14.76 0.82 -7.28
C TYR A 53 -13.61 0.77 -8.31
N VAL A 54 -13.16 1.92 -8.84
CA VAL A 54 -11.95 1.98 -9.70
C VAL A 54 -10.69 1.58 -8.93
N ALA A 55 -10.59 1.91 -7.65
CA ALA A 55 -9.45 1.54 -6.80
C ALA A 55 -9.37 0.03 -6.51
N ALA A 56 -10.46 -0.71 -6.72
CA ALA A 56 -10.57 -2.17 -6.59
C ALA A 56 -9.99 -2.76 -5.29
N ASN A 57 -9.95 -1.98 -4.20
CA ASN A 57 -9.58 -2.47 -2.87
C ASN A 57 -10.85 -2.71 -2.05
N GLY A 58 -11.17 -3.98 -1.79
CA GLY A 58 -12.12 -4.44 -0.77
C GLY A 58 -13.47 -3.76 -0.65
N VAL A 59 -13.96 -3.06 -1.69
CA VAL A 59 -15.34 -2.55 -1.68
C VAL A 59 -16.28 -3.74 -1.47
N GLU A 60 -16.08 -4.81 -2.25
CA GLU A 60 -16.74 -6.10 -2.08
C GLU A 60 -15.78 -7.22 -2.53
N GLU A 61 -15.56 -8.25 -1.71
CA GLU A 61 -14.52 -9.28 -1.90
C GLU A 61 -14.55 -9.96 -3.28
N TYR A 62 -15.73 -10.14 -3.89
CA TYR A 62 -15.90 -10.75 -5.21
C TYR A 62 -15.72 -9.78 -6.39
N ARG A 63 -15.68 -8.47 -6.13
CA ARG A 63 -15.53 -7.37 -7.11
C ARG A 63 -14.12 -6.79 -7.14
N GLN A 64 -13.15 -7.52 -6.59
CA GLN A 64 -11.73 -7.16 -6.52
C GLN A 64 -11.02 -7.37 -7.86
N LYS A 65 -11.38 -6.56 -8.87
CA LYS A 65 -10.80 -6.59 -10.21
C LYS A 65 -10.69 -5.18 -10.77
N THR A 66 -9.60 -4.91 -11.49
CA THR A 66 -9.40 -3.66 -12.22
C THR A 66 -9.32 -3.95 -13.71
N PRO A 67 -10.16 -3.31 -14.55
CA PRO A 67 -10.05 -3.48 -15.99
C PRO A 67 -8.84 -2.71 -16.55
N GLY A 68 -8.30 -3.16 -17.68
CA GLY A 68 -7.12 -2.52 -18.30
C GLY A 68 -7.37 -1.08 -18.78
N ASN A 69 -8.64 -0.71 -19.00
CA ASN A 69 -9.08 0.65 -19.33
C ASN A 69 -9.62 1.44 -18.12
N ALA A 70 -9.23 1.08 -16.89
CA ALA A 70 -9.69 1.77 -15.68
C ALA A 70 -9.40 3.28 -15.66
N VAL A 71 -8.38 3.73 -16.41
CA VAL A 71 -8.10 5.17 -16.60
C VAL A 71 -9.26 5.86 -17.32
N ASP A 72 -9.79 5.25 -18.39
CA ASP A 72 -10.91 5.79 -19.15
C ASP A 72 -12.21 5.76 -18.34
N VAL A 73 -12.40 4.70 -17.55
CA VAL A 73 -13.52 4.58 -16.60
C VAL A 73 -13.45 5.70 -15.57
N ALA A 74 -12.27 5.95 -14.98
CA ALA A 74 -12.07 7.03 -14.01
C ALA A 74 -12.39 8.39 -14.61
N LYS A 75 -11.85 8.69 -15.81
CA LYS A 75 -12.12 9.95 -16.52
C LYS A 75 -13.62 10.15 -16.78
N MET A 76 -14.31 9.13 -17.29
CA MET A 76 -15.75 9.20 -17.55
C MET A 76 -16.55 9.53 -16.28
N LEU A 77 -16.22 8.91 -15.14
CA LEU A 77 -16.88 9.20 -13.87
C LEU A 77 -16.58 10.63 -13.40
N LEU A 78 -15.33 11.07 -13.50
CA LEU A 78 -14.90 12.41 -13.07
C LEU A 78 -15.52 13.51 -13.95
N ASP A 79 -15.56 13.32 -15.27
CA ASP A 79 -16.24 14.19 -16.24
C ASP A 79 -17.76 14.26 -15.96
N ALA A 80 -18.36 13.16 -15.53
CA ALA A 80 -19.75 13.11 -15.09
C ALA A 80 -19.99 13.75 -13.70
N GLY A 81 -18.94 14.25 -13.04
CA GLY A 81 -19.04 14.99 -11.78
C GLY A 81 -18.83 14.15 -10.53
N ALA A 82 -18.21 12.97 -10.63
CA ALA A 82 -17.78 12.23 -9.46
C ALA A 82 -16.77 13.06 -8.65
N GLU A 83 -16.91 13.06 -7.33
CA GLU A 83 -16.05 13.80 -6.41
C GLU A 83 -14.77 12.97 -6.12
N PRO A 84 -13.56 13.45 -6.52
CA PRO A 84 -12.32 12.68 -6.36
C PRO A 84 -11.99 12.33 -4.90
N ASP A 85 -12.27 13.27 -4.00
CA ASP A 85 -12.00 13.16 -2.56
C ASP A 85 -13.24 12.75 -1.75
N ALA A 86 -14.29 12.23 -2.40
CA ALA A 86 -15.39 11.63 -1.66
C ALA A 86 -14.86 10.53 -0.73
N LEU A 87 -15.40 10.49 0.50
CA LEU A 87 -15.02 9.49 1.50
C LEU A 87 -15.96 8.28 1.45
N ALA A 88 -15.42 7.07 1.57
CA ALA A 88 -16.15 5.83 1.85
C ALA A 88 -15.74 5.24 3.20
N CYS A 89 -16.67 4.56 3.87
CA CYS A 89 -16.43 3.88 5.14
C CYS A 89 -15.87 2.47 4.89
N MET A 90 -14.55 2.35 4.91
CA MET A 90 -13.83 1.11 4.60
C MET A 90 -12.84 0.79 5.72
N TYR A 91 -12.60 -0.48 6.02
CA TYR A 91 -11.53 -0.90 6.96
C TYR A 91 -11.57 -0.22 8.34
N GLY A 92 -12.77 0.15 8.81
CA GLY A 92 -12.95 0.82 10.10
C GLY A 92 -12.64 2.33 10.10
N GLY A 93 -12.47 2.94 8.92
CA GLY A 93 -12.19 4.37 8.76
C GLY A 93 -12.82 5.00 7.51
N GLN A 94 -12.57 6.29 7.30
CA GLN A 94 -12.99 7.02 6.10
C GLN A 94 -11.82 7.18 5.14
N HIS A 95 -12.03 6.75 3.90
CA HIS A 95 -10.97 6.65 2.89
C HIS A 95 -11.42 7.28 1.57
N THR A 96 -10.52 8.02 0.92
CA THR A 96 -10.71 8.50 -0.46
C THR A 96 -10.36 7.41 -1.47
N THR A 97 -10.81 7.58 -2.71
CA THR A 97 -10.37 6.74 -3.84
C THR A 97 -8.85 6.65 -3.93
N MET A 98 -8.13 7.78 -3.76
CA MET A 98 -6.66 7.80 -3.80
C MET A 98 -6.05 6.88 -2.75
N SER A 99 -6.48 6.96 -1.49
CA SER A 99 -5.96 6.13 -0.38
C SER A 99 -6.20 4.63 -0.61
N MET A 100 -7.34 4.28 -1.21
CA MET A 100 -7.65 2.90 -1.57
C MET A 100 -6.82 2.42 -2.78
N LEU A 101 -6.65 3.28 -3.78
CA LEU A 101 -5.93 2.98 -5.02
C LEU A 101 -4.47 2.64 -4.74
N VAL A 102 -3.81 3.46 -3.92
CA VAL A 102 -2.38 3.30 -3.60
C VAL A 102 -2.10 2.23 -2.55
N SER A 103 -3.11 1.53 -2.06
CA SER A 103 -2.97 0.33 -1.22
C SER A 103 -3.41 -0.96 -1.94
N SER A 104 -3.93 -0.85 -3.17
CA SER A 104 -4.58 -1.95 -3.88
C SER A 104 -3.65 -2.69 -4.84
N CYS A 105 -3.68 -4.03 -4.78
CA CYS A 105 -2.90 -4.85 -5.70
C CYS A 105 -3.56 -5.00 -7.08
N HIS A 106 -4.87 -4.78 -7.21
CA HIS A 106 -5.58 -5.02 -8.46
C HIS A 106 -5.23 -4.00 -9.55
N PRO A 107 -5.22 -2.68 -9.29
CA PRO A 107 -4.75 -1.69 -10.26
C PRO A 107 -3.26 -1.83 -10.57
N ALA A 108 -2.45 -2.26 -9.58
CA ALA A 108 -1.03 -2.51 -9.77
C ALA A 108 -0.79 -3.71 -10.72
N LYS A 109 -1.47 -4.84 -10.49
CA LYS A 109 -1.41 -6.02 -11.37
C LYS A 109 -1.97 -5.75 -12.76
N ALA A 110 -2.97 -4.88 -12.87
CA ALA A 110 -3.52 -4.43 -14.15
C ALA A 110 -2.61 -3.42 -14.88
N GLY A 111 -1.54 -2.92 -14.26
CA GLY A 111 -0.60 -1.99 -14.88
C GLY A 111 -1.12 -0.56 -15.01
N VAL A 112 -2.18 -0.19 -14.27
CA VAL A 112 -2.86 1.10 -14.40
C VAL A 112 -2.78 1.97 -13.15
N GLN A 113 -2.26 1.46 -12.02
CA GLN A 113 -2.25 2.17 -10.73
C GLN A 113 -1.70 3.60 -10.83
N VAL A 114 -0.50 3.78 -11.39
CA VAL A 114 0.14 5.09 -11.55
C VAL A 114 -0.68 6.01 -12.45
N ALA A 115 -1.21 5.50 -13.56
CA ALA A 115 -2.00 6.29 -14.49
C ALA A 115 -3.33 6.76 -13.88
N VAL A 116 -3.96 5.93 -13.04
CA VAL A 116 -5.16 6.32 -12.29
C VAL A 116 -4.81 7.33 -11.20
N VAL A 117 -3.66 7.20 -10.52
CA VAL A 117 -3.18 8.22 -9.56
C VAL A 117 -3.05 9.58 -10.25
N GLU A 118 -2.35 9.65 -11.38
CA GLU A 118 -2.19 10.89 -12.15
C GLU A 118 -3.54 11.45 -12.61
N THR A 119 -4.44 10.58 -13.08
CA THR A 119 -5.79 10.97 -13.51
C THR A 119 -6.58 11.61 -12.35
N LEU A 120 -6.60 10.99 -11.17
CA LEU A 120 -7.30 11.57 -10.01
C LEU A 120 -6.74 12.96 -9.66
N LEU A 121 -5.41 13.11 -9.70
CA LEU A 121 -4.75 14.39 -9.39
C LEU A 121 -4.99 15.45 -10.45
N ASP A 122 -5.07 15.08 -11.73
CA ASP A 122 -5.43 15.98 -12.83
C ASP A 122 -6.87 16.50 -12.70
N PHE A 123 -7.76 15.70 -12.11
CA PHE A 123 -9.14 16.08 -11.78
C PHE A 123 -9.30 16.69 -10.37
N GLY A 124 -8.20 17.07 -9.73
CA GLY A 124 -8.22 17.85 -8.50
C GLY A 124 -8.38 17.05 -7.22
N ALA A 125 -8.13 15.74 -7.22
CA ALA A 125 -7.93 15.00 -5.98
C ALA A 125 -6.78 15.62 -5.18
N ALA A 126 -6.96 15.76 -3.87
CA ALA A 126 -5.91 16.26 -3.00
C ALA A 126 -4.76 15.25 -2.93
N VAL A 127 -3.54 15.76 -3.15
CA VAL A 127 -2.30 14.98 -2.95
C VAL A 127 -2.13 14.55 -1.50
N GLU A 128 -2.54 15.43 -0.57
CA GLU A 128 -2.60 15.20 0.87
C GLU A 128 -4.05 15.42 1.33
N PRO A 129 -4.94 14.44 1.11
CA PRO A 129 -6.36 14.58 1.42
C PRO A 129 -6.60 14.72 2.91
N ARG A 130 -7.64 15.49 3.28
CA ARG A 130 -8.11 15.55 4.66
C ARG A 130 -8.91 14.28 4.94
N GLY A 131 -8.42 13.45 5.86
CA GLY A 131 -9.09 12.23 6.28
C GLY A 131 -8.68 11.79 7.67
N SER A 132 -9.58 11.11 8.36
CA SER A 132 -9.33 10.51 9.68
C SER A 132 -9.11 9.00 9.51
N GLY A 133 -7.86 8.54 9.59
CA GLY A 133 -7.52 7.12 9.52
C GLY A 133 -6.01 6.86 9.47
N ASP A 134 -5.62 5.59 9.60
CA ASP A 134 -4.21 5.16 9.58
C ASP A 134 -3.54 5.36 8.19
N TRP A 135 -4.31 5.72 7.14
CA TRP A 135 -3.86 5.91 5.74
C TRP A 135 -4.02 7.36 5.26
N ALA A 136 -3.76 8.33 6.14
CA ALA A 136 -3.97 9.74 5.86
C ALA A 136 -2.98 10.36 4.85
N SER A 137 -1.81 9.76 4.65
CA SER A 137 -0.84 10.19 3.63
C SER A 137 -0.80 9.14 2.51
N PRO A 138 -1.32 9.44 1.30
CA PRO A 138 -1.24 8.54 0.16
C PRO A 138 0.19 8.11 -0.17
N LEU A 139 1.18 8.99 0.03
CA LEU A 139 2.59 8.67 -0.15
C LEU A 139 3.03 7.56 0.81
N MET A 140 2.80 7.75 2.11
CA MET A 140 3.19 6.76 3.11
C MET A 140 2.39 5.46 2.97
N THR A 141 1.12 5.53 2.57
CA THR A 141 0.31 4.35 2.25
C THR A 141 0.89 3.59 1.05
N ALA A 142 1.22 4.27 -0.05
CA ALA A 142 1.85 3.64 -1.20
C ALA A 142 3.15 2.92 -0.83
N LEU A 143 4.02 3.59 -0.05
CA LEU A 143 5.27 3.02 0.44
C LEU A 143 5.04 1.80 1.35
N ALA A 144 4.13 1.91 2.32
CA ALA A 144 3.83 0.83 3.25
C ALA A 144 3.28 -0.43 2.55
N PHE A 145 2.54 -0.27 1.45
CA PHE A 145 2.01 -1.39 0.68
C PHE A 145 2.93 -1.85 -0.47
N GLY A 146 4.13 -1.29 -0.61
CA GLY A 146 5.11 -1.72 -1.60
C GLY A 146 4.95 -1.11 -3.00
N TYR A 147 4.08 -0.11 -3.18
CA TYR A 147 3.82 0.53 -4.48
C TYR A 147 4.68 1.78 -4.68
N ARG A 148 5.99 1.58 -4.82
CA ARG A 148 6.97 2.67 -4.95
C ARG A 148 6.69 3.60 -6.14
N ASP A 149 6.32 3.07 -7.30
CA ASP A 149 6.06 3.91 -8.47
C ASP A 149 4.87 4.86 -8.27
N ALA A 150 3.85 4.43 -7.52
CA ALA A 150 2.74 5.28 -7.13
C ALA A 150 3.17 6.35 -6.11
N ALA A 151 4.04 5.99 -5.16
CA ALA A 151 4.67 6.95 -4.24
C ALA A 151 5.49 8.02 -4.99
N GLU A 152 6.31 7.61 -5.96
CA GLU A 152 7.10 8.55 -6.78
C GLU A 152 6.20 9.46 -7.62
N ALA A 153 5.10 8.95 -8.17
CA ALA A 153 4.11 9.78 -8.87
C ALA A 153 3.49 10.84 -7.96
N LEU A 154 3.13 10.48 -6.72
CA LEU A 154 2.62 11.42 -5.72
C LEU A 154 3.66 12.50 -5.39
N VAL A 155 4.95 12.15 -5.24
CA VAL A 155 6.03 13.12 -5.01
C VAL A 155 6.19 14.08 -6.20
N ARG A 156 6.14 13.57 -7.44
CA ARG A 156 6.15 14.42 -8.66
C ARG A 156 5.00 15.42 -8.68
N ARG A 157 3.90 15.11 -8.00
CA ARG A 157 2.70 15.95 -7.88
C ARG A 157 2.65 16.77 -6.59
N GLY A 158 3.72 16.76 -5.79
CA GLY A 158 3.89 17.63 -4.62
C GLY A 158 3.58 16.98 -3.27
N ALA A 159 3.52 15.66 -3.16
CA ALA A 159 3.41 14.98 -1.87
C ALA A 159 4.67 15.24 -1.03
N ARG A 160 4.49 15.37 0.28
CA ARG A 160 5.59 15.75 1.18
C ARG A 160 6.44 14.52 1.53
N ALA A 161 7.68 14.50 1.03
CA ALA A 161 8.70 13.50 1.36
C ALA A 161 9.74 14.03 2.35
N ASP A 162 9.31 14.82 3.34
CA ASP A 162 10.16 15.55 4.29
C ASP A 162 10.45 14.78 5.60
N THR A 163 10.01 13.52 5.70
CA THR A 163 10.31 12.63 6.82
C THR A 163 11.40 11.64 6.47
N LEU A 164 12.14 11.15 7.47
CA LEU A 164 13.17 10.14 7.25
C LEU A 164 12.53 8.85 6.69
N ALA A 165 11.35 8.47 7.16
CA ALA A 165 10.64 7.31 6.65
C ALA A 165 10.26 7.43 5.17
N ALA A 166 9.77 8.60 4.72
CA ALA A 166 9.44 8.83 3.31
C ALA A 166 10.69 8.76 2.43
N ALA A 167 11.75 9.48 2.80
CA ALA A 167 13.03 9.45 2.09
C ALA A 167 13.59 8.03 2.00
N ALA A 168 13.52 7.28 3.10
CA ALA A 168 14.00 5.90 3.16
C ALA A 168 13.21 4.95 2.26
N GLY A 169 11.88 5.03 2.25
CA GLY A 169 11.05 4.21 1.37
C GLY A 169 11.24 4.53 -0.12
N LEU A 170 11.44 5.80 -0.46
CA LEU A 170 11.71 6.26 -1.82
C LEU A 170 13.13 5.94 -2.30
N GLY A 171 14.05 5.58 -1.39
CA GLY A 171 15.45 5.31 -1.72
C GLY A 171 16.32 6.56 -1.82
N HIS A 172 15.87 7.70 -1.29
CA HIS A 172 16.58 8.97 -1.32
C HIS A 172 17.65 9.02 -0.23
N LEU A 173 18.83 8.45 -0.51
CA LEU A 173 19.90 8.30 0.48
C LEU A 173 20.40 9.63 1.06
N ASP A 174 20.56 10.67 0.24
CA ASP A 174 21.06 11.96 0.71
C ASP A 174 20.05 12.68 1.59
N ASP A 175 18.76 12.62 1.26
CA ASP A 175 17.68 13.13 2.10
C ASP A 175 17.64 12.36 3.43
N ALA A 176 17.75 11.02 3.38
CA ALA A 176 17.79 10.19 4.59
C ALA A 176 18.97 10.56 5.51
N ARG A 177 20.16 10.83 4.97
CA ARG A 177 21.31 11.31 5.76
C ARG A 177 21.04 12.65 6.44
N GLN A 178 20.43 13.58 5.72
CA GLN A 178 20.14 14.92 6.25
C GLN A 178 19.06 14.87 7.35
N LEU A 179 18.04 14.04 7.19
CA LEU A 179 16.90 13.95 8.10
C LEU A 179 17.20 13.13 9.35
N LEU A 180 18.19 12.22 9.30
CA LEU A 180 18.49 11.25 10.35
C LEU A 180 18.68 11.88 11.74
N ALA A 181 19.44 12.97 11.84
CA ALA A 181 19.78 13.59 13.12
C ALA A 181 18.57 14.19 13.86
N ALA A 182 17.54 14.61 13.10
CA ALA A 182 16.32 15.21 13.65
C ALA A 182 15.20 14.17 13.88
N ALA A 183 15.31 12.97 13.31
CA ALA A 183 14.27 11.96 13.35
C ALA A 183 14.13 11.30 14.74
N GLY A 184 12.89 11.24 15.22
CA GLY A 184 12.54 10.49 16.44
C GLY A 184 12.63 8.97 16.26
N SER A 185 12.68 8.23 17.36
CA SER A 185 12.86 6.76 17.32
C SER A 185 11.80 6.00 16.50
N GLU A 186 10.53 6.45 16.50
CA GLU A 186 9.52 5.78 15.68
C GLU A 186 9.75 6.03 14.17
N ASP A 187 10.11 7.25 13.78
CA ASP A 187 10.37 7.61 12.38
C ASP A 187 11.61 6.89 11.85
N ARG A 188 12.67 6.80 12.65
CA ARG A 188 13.88 6.01 12.31
C ARG A 188 13.58 4.52 12.12
N HIS A 189 12.79 3.92 13.00
CA HIS A 189 12.46 2.50 12.85
C HIS A 189 11.51 2.27 11.65
N ARG A 190 10.58 3.19 11.40
CA ARG A 190 9.73 3.16 10.19
C ARG A 190 10.57 3.28 8.93
N ALA A 191 11.59 4.13 8.93
CA ALA A 191 12.55 4.25 7.86
C ALA A 191 13.33 2.95 7.60
N LEU A 192 13.75 2.25 8.67
CA LEU A 192 14.43 0.96 8.54
C LEU A 192 13.51 -0.09 7.91
N ALA A 193 12.27 -0.15 8.39
CA ALA A 193 11.27 -1.07 7.86
C ALA A 193 10.97 -0.82 6.38
N LEU A 194 10.77 0.44 5.98
CA LEU A 194 10.52 0.80 4.58
C LEU A 194 11.75 0.58 3.68
N ALA A 195 12.94 1.01 4.11
CA ALA A 195 14.16 0.75 3.34
C ALA A 195 14.41 -0.75 3.15
N ALA A 196 14.12 -1.56 4.17
CA ALA A 196 14.26 -3.01 4.08
C ALA A 196 13.21 -3.64 3.15
N GLN A 197 11.96 -3.18 3.22
CA GLN A 197 10.86 -3.63 2.37
C GLN A 197 11.07 -3.30 0.89
N HIS A 198 11.76 -2.20 0.59
CA HIS A 198 12.04 -1.75 -0.79
C HIS A 198 13.45 -2.07 -1.29
N GLY A 199 14.27 -2.73 -0.47
CA GLY A 199 15.60 -3.21 -0.87
C GLY A 199 16.72 -2.16 -0.88
N HIS A 200 16.56 -1.05 -0.17
CA HIS A 200 17.51 0.07 -0.17
C HIS A 200 18.68 -0.16 0.79
N VAL A 201 19.63 -1.00 0.38
CA VAL A 201 20.77 -1.50 1.19
C VAL A 201 21.55 -0.38 1.90
N GLU A 202 21.89 0.70 1.20
CA GLU A 202 22.70 1.78 1.78
C GLU A 202 21.95 2.59 2.85
N ILE A 203 20.63 2.71 2.73
CA ILE A 203 19.81 3.36 3.76
C ILE A 203 19.64 2.43 4.96
N VAL A 204 19.45 1.12 4.73
CA VAL A 204 19.45 0.13 5.81
C VAL A 204 20.77 0.18 6.58
N ARG A 205 21.91 0.24 5.89
CA ARG A 205 23.23 0.38 6.51
C ARG A 205 23.33 1.64 7.36
N LEU A 206 22.95 2.79 6.80
CA LEU A 206 22.94 4.08 7.49
C LEU A 206 22.16 4.02 8.81
N LEU A 207 20.96 3.43 8.79
CA LEU A 207 20.08 3.36 9.95
C LEU A 207 20.60 2.40 11.03
N LEU A 208 21.18 1.27 10.61
CA LEU A 208 21.80 0.32 11.55
C LEU A 208 23.10 0.89 12.13
N ASP A 209 23.89 1.65 11.36
CA ASP A 209 25.07 2.36 11.87
C ASP A 209 24.68 3.46 12.88
N ALA A 210 23.46 4.00 12.77
CA ALA A 210 22.87 4.93 13.73
C ALA A 210 22.29 4.25 14.99
N GLY A 211 22.40 2.92 15.10
CA GLY A 211 22.01 2.15 16.28
C GLY A 211 20.56 1.69 16.31
N GLU A 212 19.85 1.67 15.17
CA GLU A 212 18.52 1.06 15.13
C GLU A 212 18.59 -0.45 15.39
N ASP A 213 17.61 -0.96 16.16
CA ASP A 213 17.50 -2.38 16.49
C ASP A 213 16.79 -3.14 15.33
N PRO A 214 17.50 -4.02 14.60
CA PRO A 214 16.90 -4.77 13.49
C PRO A 214 15.87 -5.83 13.93
N SER A 215 15.78 -6.13 15.22
CA SER A 215 14.85 -7.10 15.79
C SER A 215 13.54 -6.48 16.30
N ARG A 216 13.43 -5.15 16.31
CA ARG A 216 12.21 -4.46 16.74
C ARG A 216 11.09 -4.65 15.72
N TYR A 217 9.86 -4.89 16.20
CA TYR A 217 8.66 -4.92 15.36
C TYR A 217 8.41 -3.57 14.68
N ASN A 218 7.91 -3.62 13.46
CA ASN A 218 7.61 -2.42 12.70
C ASN A 218 6.51 -1.59 13.41
N PRO A 219 6.47 -0.26 13.19
CA PRO A 219 5.42 0.57 13.76
C PRO A 219 4.03 0.27 13.17
N LYS A 220 2.97 0.70 13.87
CA LYS A 220 1.59 0.64 13.36
C LYS A 220 1.51 1.34 12.00
N GLY A 221 0.73 0.76 11.08
CA GLY A 221 0.58 1.26 9.71
C GLY A 221 1.72 0.87 8.75
N ASN A 222 2.73 0.12 9.20
CA ASN A 222 3.83 -0.36 8.35
C ASN A 222 4.13 -1.86 8.59
N HIS A 223 3.13 -2.71 8.42
CA HIS A 223 3.21 -4.15 8.76
C HIS A 223 3.67 -4.42 10.21
N GLY A 224 3.06 -3.73 11.17
CA GLY A 224 3.49 -3.77 12.58
C GLY A 224 3.40 -5.13 13.29
N HIS A 225 2.87 -6.16 12.63
CA HIS A 225 2.91 -7.55 13.08
C HIS A 225 4.25 -8.24 12.76
N SER A 226 5.16 -7.60 12.03
CA SER A 226 6.39 -8.18 11.50
C SER A 226 7.62 -7.29 11.78
N THR A 227 8.82 -7.75 11.44
CA THR A 227 10.09 -6.99 11.56
C THR A 227 10.65 -6.63 10.16
N PRO A 228 11.68 -5.77 10.05
CA PRO A 228 12.31 -5.47 8.76
C PRO A 228 12.86 -6.72 8.04
N LEU A 229 13.32 -7.71 8.80
CA LEU A 229 13.82 -8.97 8.25
C LEU A 229 12.70 -9.79 7.59
N HIS A 230 11.50 -9.82 8.14
CA HIS A 230 10.34 -10.48 7.52
C HIS A 230 10.01 -9.85 6.15
N GLN A 231 9.95 -8.52 6.10
CA GLN A 231 9.59 -7.77 4.89
C GLN A 231 10.64 -7.95 3.78
N SER A 232 11.93 -7.78 4.10
CA SER A 232 13.01 -7.98 3.13
C SER A 232 13.09 -9.44 2.64
N ALA A 233 12.82 -10.41 3.52
CA ALA A 233 12.78 -11.82 3.18
C ALA A 233 11.64 -12.17 2.22
N PHE A 234 10.42 -11.64 2.43
CA PHE A 234 9.30 -11.82 1.50
C PHE A 234 9.51 -11.05 0.19
N GLY A 235 10.04 -9.83 0.26
CA GLY A 235 10.34 -8.97 -0.89
C GLY A 235 11.44 -9.50 -1.81
N GLY A 236 12.27 -10.42 -1.33
CA GLY A 236 13.37 -10.99 -2.14
C GLY A 236 14.65 -10.15 -2.12
N HIS A 237 14.84 -9.31 -1.11
CA HIS A 237 15.97 -8.39 -1.01
C HIS A 237 17.17 -9.05 -0.31
N ASP A 238 17.86 -9.96 -1.00
CA ASP A 238 18.96 -10.78 -0.47
C ASP A 238 20.05 -9.96 0.24
N LEU A 239 20.50 -8.85 -0.36
CA LEU A 239 21.53 -7.99 0.25
C LEU A 239 21.06 -7.32 1.55
N VAL A 240 19.79 -6.93 1.63
CA VAL A 240 19.20 -6.38 2.87
C VAL A 240 19.08 -7.46 3.93
N VAL A 241 18.63 -8.67 3.55
CA VAL A 241 18.52 -9.81 4.48
C VAL A 241 19.88 -10.10 5.10
N ARG A 242 20.92 -10.26 4.28
CA ARG A 242 22.29 -10.53 4.75
C ARG A 242 22.77 -9.43 5.68
N LEU A 243 22.59 -8.16 5.29
CA LEU A 243 22.97 -7.03 6.14
C LEU A 243 22.24 -7.02 7.48
N LEU A 244 20.93 -7.27 7.51
CA LEU A 244 20.17 -7.33 8.77
C LEU A 244 20.70 -8.46 9.67
N VAL A 245 20.96 -9.65 9.12
CA VAL A 245 21.50 -10.78 9.87
C VAL A 245 22.93 -10.52 10.37
N GLU A 246 23.80 -9.94 9.54
CA GLU A 246 25.14 -9.49 9.93
C GLU A 246 25.10 -8.48 11.09
N ARG A 247 24.03 -7.67 11.18
CA ARG A 247 23.80 -6.68 12.24
C ARG A 247 22.99 -7.24 13.42
N GLY A 248 22.83 -8.56 13.52
CA GLY A 248 22.24 -9.22 14.68
C GLY A 248 20.71 -9.29 14.67
N ALA A 249 20.07 -9.21 13.51
CA ALA A 249 18.64 -9.47 13.41
C ALA A 249 18.32 -10.91 13.86
N ARG A 250 17.39 -11.06 14.81
CA ARG A 250 16.94 -12.37 15.26
C ARG A 250 16.17 -13.13 14.18
N LEU A 251 16.56 -14.38 13.97
CA LEU A 251 15.96 -15.27 12.96
C LEU A 251 14.71 -16.02 13.46
N ASP A 252 14.47 -16.00 14.77
CA ASP A 252 13.43 -16.79 15.45
C ASP A 252 12.17 -15.99 15.81
N ILE A 253 12.16 -14.68 15.55
CA ILE A 253 10.99 -13.83 15.79
C ILE A 253 9.84 -14.31 14.91
N LYS A 254 8.68 -14.52 15.51
CA LYS A 254 7.45 -14.88 14.81
C LYS A 254 6.59 -13.65 14.62
N ASP A 255 6.10 -13.44 13.41
CA ASP A 255 5.11 -12.41 13.16
C ASP A 255 3.83 -12.67 14.01
N THR A 256 3.17 -11.61 14.46
CA THR A 256 2.06 -11.73 15.41
C THR A 256 0.74 -12.14 14.76
N ALA A 257 0.64 -12.12 13.43
CA ALA A 257 -0.60 -12.40 12.70
C ALA A 257 -0.71 -13.88 12.30
N TYR A 258 0.39 -14.47 11.81
CA TYR A 258 0.45 -15.81 11.23
C TYR A 258 1.45 -16.72 11.94
N GLN A 259 2.19 -16.21 12.94
CA GLN A 259 3.23 -16.96 13.66
C GLN A 259 4.38 -17.44 12.75
N GLY A 260 4.56 -16.83 11.58
CA GLY A 260 5.63 -17.13 10.64
C GLY A 260 6.93 -16.45 11.02
N THR A 261 8.06 -17.12 10.83
CA THR A 261 9.41 -16.55 10.98
C THR A 261 9.86 -15.88 9.68
N PRO A 262 10.98 -15.14 9.65
CA PRO A 262 11.52 -14.61 8.40
C PRO A 262 11.79 -15.70 7.36
N LEU A 263 12.23 -16.90 7.79
CA LEU A 263 12.36 -18.06 6.92
C LEU A 263 11.01 -18.47 6.33
N GLY A 264 9.96 -18.57 7.15
CA GLY A 264 8.62 -18.91 6.67
C GLY A 264 8.06 -17.88 5.68
N TRP A 265 8.36 -16.60 5.87
CA TRP A 265 8.01 -15.53 4.93
C TRP A 265 8.78 -15.64 3.60
N ALA A 266 10.07 -15.97 3.64
CA ALA A 266 10.86 -16.25 2.44
C ALA A 266 10.31 -17.44 1.65
N GLU A 267 9.96 -18.54 2.35
CA GLU A 267 9.36 -19.74 1.74
C GLU A 267 8.00 -19.43 1.11
N HIS A 268 7.14 -18.67 1.82
CA HIS A 268 5.84 -18.23 1.31
C HIS A 268 5.97 -17.32 0.08
N GLY A 269 6.97 -16.42 0.08
CA GLY A 269 7.28 -15.56 -1.06
C GLY A 269 8.04 -16.26 -2.20
N GLY A 270 8.36 -17.55 -2.07
CA GLY A 270 9.11 -18.32 -3.07
C GLY A 270 10.58 -17.88 -3.22
N ARG A 271 11.16 -17.24 -2.21
CA ARG A 271 12.53 -16.70 -2.21
C ARG A 271 13.53 -17.78 -1.77
N LYS A 272 13.83 -18.71 -2.69
CA LYS A 272 14.59 -19.94 -2.40
C LYS A 272 15.97 -19.66 -1.82
N GLU A 273 16.73 -18.77 -2.42
CA GLU A 273 18.11 -18.45 -2.03
C GLU A 273 18.16 -17.81 -0.64
N ILE A 274 17.19 -16.93 -0.34
CA ILE A 274 17.04 -16.31 0.99
C ILE A 274 16.63 -17.36 2.03
N ALA A 275 15.69 -18.26 1.69
CA ALA A 275 15.26 -19.31 2.60
C ALA A 275 16.40 -20.29 2.93
N GLU A 276 17.23 -20.64 1.93
CA GLU A 276 18.44 -21.44 2.14
C GLU A 276 19.42 -20.73 3.08
N TYR A 277 19.74 -19.47 2.80
CA TYR A 277 20.61 -18.66 3.65
C TYR A 277 20.12 -18.58 5.10
N LEU A 278 18.85 -18.25 5.32
CA LEU A 278 18.27 -18.13 6.66
C LEU A 278 18.27 -19.47 7.42
N ARG A 279 18.06 -20.59 6.73
CA ARG A 279 18.13 -21.93 7.32
C ARG A 279 19.54 -22.27 7.78
N GLU A 280 20.55 -21.92 6.99
CA GLU A 280 21.96 -22.10 7.36
C GLU A 280 22.34 -21.26 8.58
N GLN A 281 21.95 -19.98 8.62
CA GLN A 281 22.26 -19.11 9.75
C GLN A 281 21.54 -19.55 11.04
N GLY A 282 20.26 -19.93 10.95
CA GLY A 282 19.52 -20.45 12.11
C GLY A 282 20.05 -21.79 12.64
N GLY A 283 20.70 -22.60 11.78
CA GLY A 283 21.44 -23.79 12.20
C GLY A 283 22.69 -23.45 13.02
N ARG A 284 23.44 -22.43 12.59
CA ARG A 284 24.67 -21.98 13.27
C ARG A 284 24.41 -21.41 14.67
N GLU A 285 23.35 -20.60 14.83
CA GLU A 285 22.94 -20.07 16.14
C GLU A 285 22.67 -21.19 17.15
N ARG A 286 22.07 -22.30 16.71
CA ARG A 286 21.75 -23.45 17.56
C ARG A 286 22.95 -24.30 17.93
N SER A 287 23.96 -24.40 17.06
CA SER A 287 25.19 -25.15 17.34
C SER A 287 26.16 -24.36 18.21
N GLY A 288 26.28 -23.04 18.01
CA GLY A 288 27.17 -22.19 18.82
C GLY A 288 26.74 -22.05 20.28
N GLY A 289 25.44 -22.15 20.59
CA GLY A 289 24.94 -22.13 21.97
C GLY A 289 25.15 -23.43 22.77
N ARG A 290 25.73 -24.48 22.18
CA ARG A 290 26.02 -25.76 22.87
C ARG A 290 27.49 -25.96 23.25
N GLU A 291 28.40 -25.10 22.78
CA GLU A 291 29.84 -25.21 23.07
C GLU A 291 30.31 -24.32 24.24
N GLU A 292 29.42 -23.48 24.81
CA GLU A 292 29.75 -22.56 25.92
C GLU A 292 29.06 -22.92 27.26
N ALA A 293 28.59 -24.17 27.44
CA ALA A 293 27.96 -24.63 28.69
C ALA A 293 28.78 -25.70 29.42
#